data_AF-A0A950CG03-F1
#
_entry.id   AF-A0A950CG03-F1
#
_cell.length_a   1.000
_cell.length_b   1.000
_cell.length_c   1.000
_cell.angle_alpha   90.00
_cell.angle_beta   90.00
_cell.angle_gamma   90.00
#
_symmetry.space_group_name_H-M   'P 1'
#
loop_
_entity.id
_entity.type
_entity.pdbx_description
1 polymer ?
#
loop_
_entity_poly.entity_id
_entity_poly.type
_entity_poly.pdbx_seq_one_letter_code
_entity_poly.pdbx_strand_id
1 'polypeptide(L)'
;FGMTFLGRPRSDAASAARETDRWSRGAMLLLALLCLAAGVLPGFVMDALAPVTRLLLGTRLAVQSTQPWLRIVPIDTARSAYDGALVLGMILIAAAATALSVRRFASHALRRSPAWDCGFPDASPATQYTAGSFAQPIRRVFATIVFRAREHLSMPPPGETGAARLQVELHDTLWETLYLPVIRCVDALSARVNQLQFLTIRRYLTLVFAALVLLLIIVGGFR
;
A
#
# COMPACT_ATOMS: atom_id res chain seq x y z
N PHE A 1 8.41 -5.52 8.87
CA PHE A 1 9.59 -5.35 9.76
C PHE A 1 10.79 -6.18 9.28
N GLY A 2 10.67 -7.49 9.11
CA GLY A 2 11.76 -8.42 8.76
C GLY A 2 12.82 -7.92 7.77
N MET A 3 12.55 -8.00 6.46
CA MET A 3 13.57 -7.67 5.44
C MET A 3 13.99 -6.20 5.40
N THR A 4 13.16 -5.29 5.92
CA THR A 4 13.41 -3.83 5.86
C THR A 4 14.26 -3.33 7.03
N PHE A 5 14.05 -3.86 8.24
CA PHE A 5 14.67 -3.35 9.47
C PHE A 5 15.62 -4.35 10.16
N LEU A 6 15.55 -5.64 9.84
CA LEU A 6 16.46 -6.67 10.39
C LEU A 6 17.61 -7.04 9.43
N GLY A 7 17.68 -6.41 8.26
CA GLY A 7 18.74 -6.63 7.26
C GLY A 7 19.93 -5.68 7.43
N ARG A 8 21.02 -5.94 6.70
CA ARG A 8 22.16 -5.02 6.57
C ARG A 8 21.80 -3.86 5.63
N PRO A 9 22.36 -2.65 5.84
CA PRO A 9 22.16 -1.53 4.93
C PRO A 9 22.73 -1.86 3.54
N ARG A 10 21.97 -1.54 2.49
CA ARG A 10 22.34 -1.81 1.08
C ARG A 10 22.79 -0.57 0.32
N SER A 11 22.60 0.61 0.89
CA SER A 11 22.97 1.90 0.31
C SER A 11 23.65 2.77 1.36
N ASP A 12 24.44 3.73 0.89
CA ASP A 12 25.12 4.69 1.78
C ASP A 12 24.12 5.53 2.57
N ALA A 13 22.97 5.85 1.98
CA ALA A 13 21.89 6.54 2.69
C ALA A 13 21.33 5.69 3.85
N ALA A 14 21.21 4.37 3.68
CA ALA A 14 20.74 3.47 4.73
C ALA A 14 21.79 3.22 5.82
N SER A 15 23.08 3.21 5.46
CA SER A 15 24.17 3.04 6.43
C SER A 15 24.41 4.30 7.26
N ALA A 16 24.23 5.49 6.66
CA ALA A 16 24.34 6.78 7.33
C ALA A 16 23.04 7.23 8.03
N ALA A 17 21.95 6.46 7.89
CA ALA A 17 20.66 6.80 8.46
C ALA A 17 20.75 6.96 9.99
N ARG A 18 20.10 8.00 10.50
CA ARG A 18 19.99 8.28 11.93
C ARG A 18 18.52 8.37 12.32
N GLU A 19 18.29 8.27 13.63
CA GLU A 19 16.96 8.45 14.19
C GLU A 19 16.37 9.82 13.81
N THR A 20 15.08 9.82 13.53
CA THR A 20 14.35 11.03 13.12
C THR A 20 14.18 12.02 14.27
N ASP A 21 13.86 13.26 13.95
CA ASP A 21 13.64 14.30 14.96
C ASP A 21 12.42 13.99 15.85
N ARG A 22 12.34 14.68 17.00
CA ARG A 22 11.31 14.42 18.02
C ARG A 22 9.90 14.71 17.52
N TRP A 23 9.71 15.66 16.60
CA TRP A 23 8.39 16.02 16.07
C TRP A 23 7.88 14.94 15.12
N SER A 24 8.74 14.46 14.21
CA SER A 24 8.44 13.33 13.34
C SER A 24 8.08 12.08 14.14
N ARG A 25 8.84 11.76 15.20
CA ARG A 25 8.54 10.66 16.12
C ARG A 25 7.22 10.88 16.87
N GLY A 26 6.96 12.10 17.32
CA GLY A 26 5.69 12.46 17.97
C GLY A 26 4.49 12.23 17.05
N ALA A 27 4.60 12.62 15.78
CA ALA A 27 3.56 12.36 14.78
C ALA A 27 3.35 10.86 14.54
N MET A 28 4.42 10.07 14.40
CA MET A 28 4.32 8.61 14.26
C MET A 28 3.66 7.95 15.48
N LEU A 29 4.03 8.38 16.70
CA LEU A 29 3.43 7.86 17.93
C LEU A 29 1.95 8.24 18.04
N LEU A 30 1.58 9.47 17.69
CA LEU A 30 0.19 9.91 17.67
C LEU A 30 -0.64 9.03 16.73
N LEU A 31 -0.17 8.80 15.51
CA LEU A 31 -0.86 7.93 14.55
C LEU A 31 -0.97 6.48 15.06
N ALA A 32 0.10 5.94 15.64
CA ALA A 32 0.08 4.61 16.24
C ALA A 32 -0.95 4.50 17.39
N LEU A 33 -1.02 5.51 18.26
CA LEU A 33 -2.01 5.57 19.34
C LEU A 33 -3.44 5.67 18.81
N LEU A 34 -3.67 6.45 17.75
CA LEU A 34 -4.98 6.52 17.11
C LEU A 34 -5.38 5.19 16.48
N CYS A 35 -4.45 4.46 15.84
CA CYS A 35 -4.71 3.11 15.33
C CYS A 35 -5.06 2.13 16.45
N LEU A 36 -4.33 2.17 17.58
CA LEU A 36 -4.63 1.35 18.74
C LEU A 36 -5.99 1.70 19.34
N ALA A 37 -6.29 2.98 19.53
CA ALA A 37 -7.58 3.44 20.04
C ALA A 37 -8.73 3.00 19.13
N ALA A 38 -8.60 3.15 17.82
CA ALA A 38 -9.60 2.71 16.86
C ALA A 38 -9.80 1.19 16.85
N GLY A 39 -8.73 0.41 17.03
CA GLY A 39 -8.82 -1.06 17.10
C GLY A 39 -9.41 -1.58 18.41
N VAL A 40 -9.08 -0.95 19.54
CA VAL A 40 -9.57 -1.36 20.87
C VAL A 40 -11.00 -0.87 21.13
N LEU A 41 -11.33 0.33 20.63
CA LEU A 41 -12.60 1.01 20.83
C LEU A 41 -13.35 1.22 19.49
N PRO A 42 -13.59 0.15 18.71
CA PRO A 42 -14.12 0.29 17.35
C PRO A 42 -15.53 0.88 17.33
N GLY A 43 -16.33 0.66 18.38
CA GLY A 43 -17.70 1.16 18.47
C GLY A 43 -17.81 2.67 18.36
N PHE A 44 -16.91 3.43 19.01
CA PHE A 44 -16.91 4.89 18.92
C PHE A 44 -16.57 5.38 17.51
N VAL A 45 -15.64 4.69 16.83
CA VAL A 45 -15.25 5.03 15.45
C VAL A 45 -16.40 4.73 14.50
N MET A 46 -17.10 3.61 14.66
CA MET A 46 -18.27 3.26 13.85
C MET A 46 -19.42 4.25 14.05
N ASP A 47 -19.71 4.61 15.30
CA ASP A 47 -20.77 5.57 15.60
C ASP A 47 -20.45 6.97 15.04
N ALA A 48 -19.18 7.40 15.10
CA ALA A 48 -18.73 8.65 14.49
C ALA A 48 -18.86 8.65 12.95
N LEU A 49 -18.73 7.49 12.31
CA LEU A 49 -18.90 7.32 10.86
C LEU A 49 -20.37 7.13 10.45
N ALA A 50 -21.30 6.91 11.39
CA ALA A 50 -22.70 6.65 11.11
C ALA A 50 -23.42 7.73 10.27
N PRO A 51 -23.12 9.05 10.38
CA PRO A 51 -23.71 10.06 9.50
C PRO A 51 -23.32 9.86 8.04
N VAL A 52 -22.07 9.44 7.78
CA VAL A 52 -21.55 9.18 6.43
C VAL A 52 -22.25 7.98 5.82
N THR A 53 -22.39 6.88 6.58
CA THR A 53 -23.08 5.68 6.10
C THR A 53 -24.56 5.98 5.84
N ARG A 54 -25.20 6.78 6.69
CA ARG A 54 -26.59 7.19 6.50
C ARG A 54 -26.78 8.01 5.23
N LEU A 55 -25.84 8.89 4.91
CA LEU A 55 -25.88 9.72 3.70
C LEU A 55 -25.68 8.88 2.43
N LEU A 56 -24.73 7.94 2.45
CA LEU A 56 -24.36 7.15 1.27
C LEU A 56 -25.27 5.94 1.03
N LEU A 57 -25.74 5.28 2.09
CA LEU A 57 -26.44 3.99 2.04
C LEU A 57 -27.89 4.07 2.53
N GLY A 58 -28.35 5.23 2.98
CA GLY A 58 -29.69 5.42 3.57
C GLY A 58 -29.89 4.69 4.90
N THR A 59 -28.87 3.98 5.40
CA THR A 59 -28.93 3.10 6.56
C THR A 59 -27.77 3.35 7.50
N ARG A 60 -27.93 2.98 8.77
CA ARG A 60 -26.86 3.02 9.77
C ARG A 60 -26.87 1.75 10.58
N LEU A 61 -25.70 1.38 11.10
CA LEU A 61 -25.58 0.33 12.11
C LEU A 61 -26.29 0.76 13.40
N ALA A 62 -26.66 -0.23 14.22
CA ALA A 62 -27.07 0.02 15.60
C ALA A 62 -25.95 0.75 16.35
N VAL A 63 -26.30 1.53 17.37
CA VAL A 63 -25.30 2.23 18.19
C VAL A 63 -24.40 1.20 18.87
N GLN A 64 -23.09 1.33 18.67
CA GLN A 64 -22.09 0.37 19.13
C GLN A 64 -21.44 0.81 20.45
N SER A 65 -21.31 2.10 20.70
CA SER A 65 -20.68 2.65 21.92
C SER A 65 -21.37 2.26 23.23
N THR A 66 -22.67 1.98 23.20
CA THR A 66 -23.46 1.57 24.37
C THR A 66 -23.43 0.07 24.62
N GLN A 67 -22.72 -0.71 23.81
CA GLN A 67 -22.69 -2.15 23.94
C GLN A 67 -21.82 -2.58 25.13
N PRO A 68 -22.27 -3.57 25.92
CA PRO A 68 -21.48 -4.11 27.02
C PRO A 68 -20.12 -4.60 26.52
N TRP A 69 -19.06 -4.31 27.28
CA TRP A 69 -17.69 -4.75 26.99
C TRP A 69 -17.10 -4.23 25.67
N LEU A 70 -17.62 -3.10 25.12
CA LEU A 70 -17.10 -2.49 23.89
C LEU A 70 -17.15 -3.42 22.67
N ARG A 71 -18.07 -4.38 22.68
CA ARG A 71 -18.26 -5.37 21.63
C ARG A 71 -18.99 -4.78 20.45
N ILE A 72 -18.66 -5.28 19.26
CA ILE A 72 -19.44 -5.00 18.05
C ILE A 72 -20.59 -5.99 17.98
N VAL A 73 -21.83 -5.48 17.89
CA VAL A 73 -23.01 -6.32 17.65
C VAL A 73 -22.99 -6.77 16.19
N PRO A 74 -22.98 -8.08 15.92
CA PRO A 74 -23.00 -8.56 14.55
C PRO A 74 -24.36 -8.28 13.89
N ILE A 75 -24.34 -8.04 12.58
CA ILE A 75 -25.54 -7.85 11.76
C ILE A 75 -26.39 -9.15 11.69
N ASP A 76 -25.78 -10.29 12.05
CA ASP A 76 -26.37 -11.63 12.01
C ASP A 76 -25.79 -12.47 13.17
N THR A 77 -26.62 -13.24 13.89
CA THR A 77 -26.20 -14.08 15.02
C THR A 77 -25.26 -15.21 14.62
N ALA A 78 -25.19 -15.53 13.32
CA ALA A 78 -24.23 -16.47 12.76
C ALA A 78 -22.80 -15.91 12.58
N ARG A 79 -22.58 -14.60 12.78
CA ARG A 79 -21.26 -13.96 12.63
C ARG A 79 -20.60 -13.72 13.98
N SER A 80 -19.30 -13.98 14.05
CA SER A 80 -18.49 -13.79 15.25
C SER A 80 -18.54 -12.33 15.72
N ALA A 81 -18.91 -12.13 16.99
CA ALA A 81 -18.76 -10.85 17.66
C ALA A 81 -17.26 -10.53 17.83
N TYR A 82 -16.87 -9.28 17.57
CA TYR A 82 -15.52 -8.79 17.78
C TYR A 82 -15.47 -7.92 19.04
N ASP A 83 -14.47 -8.17 19.88
CA ASP A 83 -14.19 -7.44 21.11
C ASP A 83 -12.73 -7.00 21.08
N GLY A 84 -12.50 -5.71 20.80
CA GLY A 84 -11.15 -5.17 20.61
C GLY A 84 -10.32 -5.24 21.89
N ALA A 85 -10.95 -5.05 23.06
CA ALA A 85 -10.29 -5.13 24.36
C ALA A 85 -9.88 -6.57 24.68
N LEU A 86 -10.76 -7.55 24.40
CA LEU A 86 -10.43 -8.97 24.55
C LEU A 86 -9.26 -9.39 23.66
N VAL A 87 -9.28 -8.99 22.38
CA VAL A 87 -8.20 -9.30 21.43
C VAL A 87 -6.89 -8.69 21.89
N LEU A 88 -6.88 -7.43 22.32
CA LEU A 88 -5.70 -6.79 22.89
C LEU A 88 -5.22 -7.55 24.14
N GLY A 89 -6.12 -7.90 25.04
CA GLY A 89 -5.82 -8.70 26.24
C GLY A 89 -5.16 -10.02 25.88
N MET A 90 -5.71 -10.78 24.92
CA MET A 90 -5.11 -12.02 24.42
C MET A 90 -3.71 -11.79 23.85
N ILE A 91 -3.51 -10.74 23.04
CA ILE A 91 -2.20 -10.41 22.46
C ILE A 91 -1.19 -10.10 23.57
N LEU A 92 -1.56 -9.29 24.56
CA LEU A 92 -0.70 -8.93 25.69
C LEU A 92 -0.36 -10.16 26.55
N ILE A 93 -1.34 -11.02 26.84
CA ILE A 93 -1.14 -12.25 27.59
C ILE A 93 -0.22 -13.19 26.81
N ALA A 94 -0.45 -13.40 25.52
CA ALA A 94 0.39 -14.26 24.68
C ALA A 94 1.82 -13.71 24.61
N ALA A 95 1.99 -12.41 24.37
CA ALA A 95 3.29 -11.76 24.32
C ALA A 95 4.02 -11.86 25.66
N ALA A 96 3.33 -11.61 26.78
CA ALA A 96 3.89 -11.75 28.12
C ALA A 96 4.28 -13.20 28.43
N ALA A 97 3.41 -14.17 28.12
CA ALA A 97 3.68 -15.59 28.28
C ALA A 97 4.89 -16.04 27.45
N THR A 98 4.99 -15.60 26.18
CA THR A 98 6.17 -15.85 25.34
C THR A 98 7.42 -15.21 25.95
N ALA A 99 7.36 -13.95 26.35
CA ALA A 99 8.50 -13.25 26.94
C ALA A 99 8.98 -13.91 28.23
N LEU A 100 8.07 -14.30 29.12
CA LEU A 100 8.36 -15.02 30.36
C LEU A 100 8.91 -16.42 30.08
N SER A 101 8.33 -17.14 29.12
CA SER A 101 8.82 -18.47 28.74
C SER A 101 10.23 -18.40 28.18
N VAL A 102 10.50 -17.47 27.26
CA VAL A 102 11.86 -17.24 26.73
C VAL A 102 12.80 -16.86 27.87
N ARG A 103 12.41 -15.96 28.78
CA ARG A 103 13.25 -15.59 29.93
C ARG A 103 13.50 -16.74 30.90
N ARG A 104 12.56 -17.67 31.07
CA ARG A 104 12.64 -18.77 32.04
C ARG A 104 13.40 -19.98 31.52
N PHE A 105 13.26 -20.28 30.22
CA PHE A 105 13.76 -21.50 29.60
C PHE A 105 14.92 -21.27 28.63
N ALA A 106 15.12 -20.05 28.09
CA ALA A 106 16.25 -19.79 27.21
C ALA A 106 17.54 -19.55 28.01
N SER A 107 18.68 -19.84 27.38
CA SER A 107 19.97 -19.53 27.95
C SER A 107 20.16 -18.01 28.08
N HIS A 108 20.58 -17.55 29.25
CA HIS A 108 21.01 -16.17 29.47
C HIS A 108 22.40 -15.87 28.88
N ALA A 109 23.10 -16.90 28.37
CA ALA A 109 24.40 -16.72 27.74
C ALA A 109 24.24 -15.97 26.41
N LEU A 110 24.60 -14.70 26.41
CA LEU A 110 24.64 -13.86 25.22
C LEU A 110 26.00 -14.03 24.53
N ARG A 111 26.02 -14.65 23.35
CA ARG A 111 27.20 -14.65 22.46
C ARG A 111 26.99 -13.63 21.34
N ARG A 112 27.87 -12.62 21.27
CA ARG A 112 27.95 -11.73 20.11
C ARG A 112 28.91 -12.34 19.11
N SER A 113 28.42 -12.66 17.92
CA SER A 113 29.24 -13.10 16.79
C SER A 113 28.73 -12.45 15.51
N PRO A 114 29.54 -12.46 14.43
CA PRO A 114 29.01 -12.15 13.10
C PRO A 114 27.76 -12.97 12.81
N ALA A 115 26.80 -12.37 12.10
CA ALA A 115 25.63 -13.10 11.63
C ALA A 115 26.08 -14.22 10.68
N TRP A 116 25.38 -15.36 10.71
CA TRP A 116 25.65 -16.47 9.80
C TRP A 116 25.43 -16.02 8.36
N ASP A 117 26.48 -16.10 7.55
CA ASP A 117 26.49 -15.60 6.18
C ASP A 117 26.50 -16.72 5.13
N CYS A 118 25.83 -17.85 5.42
CA CYS A 118 25.79 -19.03 4.54
C CYS A 118 27.18 -19.56 4.14
N GLY A 119 28.21 -19.31 4.96
CA GLY A 119 29.59 -19.71 4.69
C GLY A 119 30.45 -18.67 3.95
N PHE A 120 29.93 -17.48 3.66
CA PHE A 120 30.73 -16.40 3.09
C PHE A 120 31.59 -15.69 4.15
N PRO A 121 32.86 -15.38 3.85
CA PRO A 121 33.79 -14.76 4.80
C PRO A 121 33.47 -13.28 5.04
N ASP A 122 32.90 -12.59 4.05
CA ASP A 122 32.62 -11.16 4.10
C ASP A 122 31.15 -10.88 4.41
N ALA A 123 30.92 -9.88 5.27
CA ALA A 123 29.58 -9.45 5.69
C ALA A 123 28.85 -8.64 4.61
N SER A 124 28.74 -9.17 3.40
CA SER A 124 28.08 -8.53 2.28
C SER A 124 26.55 -8.49 2.47
N PRO A 125 25.86 -7.42 2.06
CA PRO A 125 24.40 -7.43 1.98
C PRO A 125 23.89 -8.24 0.78
N ALA A 126 24.76 -8.59 -0.19
CA ALA A 126 24.38 -9.35 -1.38
C ALA A 126 24.01 -10.82 -1.06
N THR A 127 24.54 -11.35 0.04
CA THR A 127 24.29 -12.72 0.53
C THR A 127 22.99 -12.84 1.32
N GLN A 128 22.30 -11.73 1.62
CA GLN A 128 21.02 -11.73 2.32
C GLN A 128 19.83 -11.78 1.35
N TYR A 129 18.78 -12.51 1.74
CA TYR A 129 17.50 -12.48 1.03
C TYR A 129 16.95 -11.06 0.89
N THR A 130 16.41 -10.76 -0.28
CA THR A 130 15.75 -9.48 -0.57
C THR A 130 14.23 -9.61 -0.51
N ALA A 131 13.54 -8.46 -0.46
CA ALA A 131 12.10 -8.41 -0.70
C ALA A 131 11.70 -9.08 -2.03
N GLY A 132 12.53 -8.93 -3.08
CA GLY A 132 12.32 -9.57 -4.36
C GLY A 132 12.42 -11.10 -4.32
N SER A 133 13.32 -11.64 -3.49
CA SER A 133 13.48 -13.08 -3.26
C SER A 133 12.30 -13.64 -2.45
N PHE A 134 11.87 -12.95 -1.40
CA PHE A 134 10.71 -13.37 -0.59
C PHE A 134 9.41 -13.33 -1.39
N ALA A 135 9.23 -12.33 -2.24
CA ALA A 135 8.05 -12.20 -3.10
C ALA A 135 8.07 -13.14 -4.31
N GLN A 136 9.18 -13.84 -4.59
CA GLN A 136 9.35 -14.64 -5.79
C GLN A 136 8.27 -15.73 -5.97
N PRO A 137 7.91 -16.54 -4.95
CA PRO A 137 6.89 -17.58 -5.13
C PRO A 137 5.52 -16.99 -5.48
N ILE A 138 5.13 -15.92 -4.78
CA ILE A 138 3.87 -15.21 -5.03
C ILE A 138 3.86 -14.61 -6.44
N ARG A 139 4.99 -14.00 -6.86
CA ARG A 139 5.14 -13.46 -8.21
C ARG A 139 4.98 -14.54 -9.28
N ARG A 140 5.65 -15.68 -9.14
CA ARG A 140 5.57 -16.79 -10.10
C ARG A 140 4.18 -17.39 -10.22
N VAL A 141 3.43 -17.48 -9.12
CA VAL A 141 2.07 -18.05 -9.13
C VAL A 141 1.05 -17.05 -9.67
N PHE A 142 1.03 -15.83 -9.16
CA PHE A 142 -0.06 -14.88 -9.44
C PHE A 142 0.31 -13.84 -10.50
N ALA A 143 1.51 -13.26 -10.42
CA ALA A 143 1.89 -12.16 -11.29
C ALA A 143 2.20 -12.61 -12.72
N THR A 144 2.50 -13.89 -12.95
CA THR A 144 2.61 -14.47 -14.29
C THR A 144 1.30 -14.33 -15.08
N ILE A 145 0.14 -14.44 -14.40
CA ILE A 145 -1.17 -14.34 -15.04
C ILE A 145 -1.61 -12.87 -15.12
N VAL A 146 -1.57 -12.16 -13.99
CA VAL A 146 -2.12 -10.79 -13.89
C VAL A 146 -1.22 -9.76 -14.59
N PHE A 147 0.09 -9.87 -14.38
CA PHE A 147 1.09 -8.89 -14.82
C PHE A 147 2.07 -9.44 -15.84
N ARG A 148 1.75 -10.58 -16.49
CA ARG A 148 2.64 -11.27 -17.44
C ARG A 148 4.09 -11.31 -16.98
N ALA A 149 4.30 -11.52 -15.67
CA ALA A 149 5.62 -11.38 -15.07
C ALA A 149 6.59 -12.42 -15.66
N ARG A 150 7.76 -11.97 -16.12
CA ARG A 150 8.84 -12.81 -16.65
C ARG A 150 10.10 -12.64 -15.83
N GLU A 151 10.74 -13.76 -15.52
CA GLU A 151 12.03 -13.80 -14.83
C GLU A 151 13.10 -14.28 -15.80
N HIS A 152 14.06 -13.42 -16.11
CA HIS A 152 15.23 -13.76 -16.92
C HIS A 152 16.40 -14.01 -15.98
N LEU A 153 16.89 -15.25 -15.95
CA LEU A 153 18.02 -15.66 -15.13
C LEU A 153 19.23 -15.90 -16.03
N SER A 154 20.30 -15.16 -15.79
CA SER A 154 21.61 -15.36 -16.38
C SER A 154 22.52 -15.93 -15.31
N MET A 155 22.89 -17.20 -15.46
CA MET A 155 23.90 -17.86 -14.63
C MET A 155 25.19 -18.03 -15.43
N PRO A 156 26.36 -17.71 -14.86
CA PRO A 156 27.64 -18.07 -15.47
C PRO A 156 27.80 -19.60 -15.52
N PRO A 157 28.47 -20.14 -16.55
CA PRO A 157 28.76 -21.56 -16.64
C PRO A 157 29.68 -22.04 -15.49
N PRO A 158 29.69 -23.35 -15.19
CA PRO A 158 30.56 -23.91 -14.16
C PRO A 158 32.04 -23.56 -14.43
N GLY A 159 32.71 -22.98 -13.43
CA GLY A 159 34.13 -22.58 -13.52
C GLY A 159 34.35 -21.10 -13.79
N GLU A 160 33.32 -20.34 -14.17
CA GLU A 160 33.41 -18.88 -14.28
C GLU A 160 33.01 -18.17 -12.98
N THR A 161 33.74 -17.12 -12.61
CA THR A 161 33.51 -16.32 -11.37
C THR A 161 32.56 -15.14 -11.59
N GLY A 162 31.80 -15.16 -12.68
CA GLY A 162 30.82 -14.10 -12.98
C GLY A 162 29.70 -14.04 -11.93
N ALA A 163 29.06 -12.88 -11.79
CA ALA A 163 27.87 -12.76 -10.95
C ALA A 163 26.63 -13.24 -11.69
N ALA A 164 25.81 -14.08 -11.06
CA ALA A 164 24.48 -14.40 -11.57
C ALA A 164 23.59 -13.15 -11.55
N ARG A 165 22.78 -12.97 -12.59
CA ARG A 165 21.83 -11.85 -12.72
C ARG A 165 20.41 -12.37 -12.88
N LEU A 166 19.52 -11.85 -12.05
CA LEU A 166 18.08 -12.05 -12.15
C LEU A 166 17.45 -10.72 -12.56
N GLN A 167 16.78 -10.70 -13.71
CA GLN A 167 15.97 -9.59 -14.16
C GLN A 167 14.50 -10.00 -14.11
N VAL A 168 13.65 -9.09 -13.63
CA VAL A 168 12.22 -9.33 -13.50
C VAL A 168 11.51 -8.24 -14.30
N GLU A 169 10.74 -8.67 -15.28
CA GLU A 169 9.90 -7.80 -16.11
C GLU A 169 8.43 -8.02 -15.73
N LEU A 170 7.69 -6.93 -15.54
CA LEU A 170 6.25 -6.95 -15.28
C LEU A 170 5.57 -6.07 -16.33
N HIS A 171 4.47 -6.57 -16.88
CA HIS A 171 3.66 -5.91 -17.91
C HIS A 171 2.21 -5.84 -17.42
N ASP A 172 1.73 -4.65 -17.13
CA ASP A 172 0.36 -4.48 -16.63
C ASP A 172 -0.61 -4.49 -17.80
N THR A 173 -1.26 -5.65 -17.96
CA THR A 173 -2.16 -5.91 -19.08
C THR A 173 -3.32 -4.92 -19.14
N LEU A 174 -3.91 -4.54 -18.00
CA LEU A 174 -5.02 -3.58 -17.97
C LEU A 174 -4.52 -2.17 -18.29
N TRP A 175 -3.37 -1.79 -17.75
CA TRP A 175 -2.79 -0.49 -18.03
C TRP A 175 -2.49 -0.31 -19.52
N GLU A 176 -1.83 -1.28 -20.14
CA GLU A 176 -1.37 -1.18 -21.53
C GLU A 176 -2.48 -1.35 -22.55
N THR A 177 -3.50 -2.17 -22.25
CA THR A 177 -4.60 -2.43 -23.19
C THR A 177 -5.78 -1.48 -23.04
N LEU A 178 -6.02 -0.92 -21.86
CA LEU A 178 -7.16 -0.04 -21.61
C LEU A 178 -6.73 1.40 -21.35
N TYR A 179 -5.86 1.63 -20.36
CA TYR A 179 -5.51 2.99 -19.95
C TYR A 179 -4.64 3.69 -21.00
N LEU A 180 -3.60 3.03 -21.49
CA LEU A 180 -2.65 3.65 -22.41
C LEU A 180 -3.30 4.09 -23.74
N PRO A 181 -4.21 3.31 -24.36
CA PRO A 181 -4.95 3.78 -25.54
C PRO A 181 -5.90 4.94 -25.24
N VAL A 182 -6.59 4.91 -24.10
CA VAL A 182 -7.47 6.02 -23.70
C VAL A 182 -6.67 7.30 -23.50
N ILE A 183 -5.53 7.23 -22.81
CA ILE A 183 -4.60 8.36 -22.64
C ILE A 183 -4.16 8.88 -24.00
N ARG A 184 -3.71 8.00 -24.91
CA ARG A 184 -3.32 8.40 -26.28
C ARG A 184 -4.47 9.06 -27.05
N CYS A 185 -5.70 8.58 -26.91
CA CYS A 185 -6.87 9.20 -27.53
C CYS A 185 -7.17 10.59 -26.96
N VAL A 186 -7.12 10.74 -25.63
CA VAL A 186 -7.31 12.02 -24.95
C VAL A 186 -6.22 13.01 -25.35
N ASP A 187 -4.96 12.58 -25.40
CA ASP A 187 -3.82 13.40 -25.83
C ASP A 187 -3.98 13.82 -27.29
N ALA A 188 -4.37 12.90 -28.18
CA ALA A 188 -4.59 13.20 -29.59
C ALA A 188 -5.76 14.18 -29.80
N LEU A 189 -6.86 14.03 -29.05
CA LEU A 189 -7.97 14.97 -29.09
C LEU A 189 -7.57 16.33 -28.52
N SER A 190 -6.86 16.35 -27.39
CA SER A 190 -6.37 17.56 -26.75
C SER A 190 -5.42 18.32 -27.67
N ALA A 191 -4.51 17.62 -28.35
CA ALA A 191 -3.61 18.21 -29.34
C ALA A 191 -4.37 18.84 -30.52
N ARG A 192 -5.45 18.21 -30.99
CA ARG A 192 -6.31 18.78 -32.05
C ARG A 192 -7.06 20.02 -31.57
N VAL A 193 -7.64 19.98 -30.37
CA VAL A 193 -8.35 21.14 -29.79
C VAL A 193 -7.38 22.28 -29.52
N ASN A 194 -6.14 22.00 -29.11
CA ASN A 194 -5.14 23.01 -28.85
C ASN A 194 -4.81 23.87 -30.09
N GLN A 195 -4.97 23.33 -31.30
CA GLN A 195 -4.81 24.10 -32.54
C GLN A 195 -5.85 25.24 -32.66
N LEU A 196 -7.01 25.12 -32.02
CA LEU A 196 -8.03 26.17 -32.01
C LEU A 196 -7.58 27.41 -31.22
N GLN A 197 -6.58 27.29 -30.34
CA GLN A 197 -6.06 28.44 -29.57
C GLN A 197 -5.23 29.39 -30.43
N PHE A 198 -4.64 28.91 -31.53
CA PHE A 198 -3.78 29.71 -32.43
C PHE A 198 -4.51 30.17 -33.70
N LEU A 199 -5.84 30.31 -33.65
CA LEU A 199 -6.63 30.78 -34.78
C LEU A 199 -6.39 32.27 -35.05
N THR A 200 -6.49 32.67 -36.32
CA THR A 200 -6.50 34.09 -36.69
C THR A 200 -7.72 34.79 -36.10
N ILE A 201 -7.61 36.09 -35.83
CA ILE A 201 -8.68 36.91 -35.21
C ILE A 201 -10.04 36.70 -35.90
N ARG A 202 -10.05 36.65 -37.25
CA ARG A 202 -11.27 36.41 -38.04
C ARG A 202 -11.92 35.06 -37.70
N ARG A 203 -11.14 33.97 -37.69
CA ARG A 203 -11.65 32.61 -37.39
C ARG A 203 -12.11 32.48 -35.95
N TYR A 204 -11.41 33.12 -35.02
CA TYR A 204 -11.81 33.18 -33.62
C TYR A 204 -13.15 33.89 -33.43
N LEU A 205 -13.34 35.05 -34.05
CA LEU A 205 -14.62 35.79 -33.99
C LEU A 205 -15.78 34.99 -34.59
N THR A 206 -15.55 34.30 -35.72
CA THR A 206 -16.58 33.41 -36.32
C THR A 206 -16.94 32.25 -35.41
N LEU A 207 -15.95 31.63 -34.74
CA LEU A 207 -16.18 30.55 -33.77
C LEU A 207 -17.05 31.03 -32.61
N VAL A 208 -16.73 32.18 -32.01
CA VAL A 208 -17.49 32.76 -30.89
C VAL A 208 -18.91 33.12 -31.31
N PHE A 209 -19.10 33.75 -32.47
CA PHE A 209 -20.42 34.09 -33.00
C PHE A 209 -21.27 32.83 -33.25
N ALA A 210 -20.70 31.79 -33.87
CA ALA A 210 -21.39 30.53 -34.09
C ALA A 210 -21.76 29.82 -32.79
N ALA A 211 -20.87 29.82 -31.78
CA ALA A 211 -21.14 29.27 -30.47
C ALA A 211 -22.31 30.01 -29.77
N LEU A 212 -22.39 31.33 -29.94
CA LEU A 212 -23.46 32.16 -29.37
C LEU A 212 -24.81 31.90 -30.03
N VAL A 213 -24.85 31.78 -31.37
CA VAL A 213 -26.06 31.37 -32.11
C VAL A 213 -26.51 29.98 -31.70
N LEU A 214 -25.59 29.02 -31.61
CA LEU A 214 -25.88 27.65 -31.17
C LEU A 214 -26.48 27.64 -29.76
N LEU A 215 -25.88 28.38 -28.83
CA LEU A 215 -26.38 28.51 -27.46
C LEU A 215 -27.80 29.11 -27.44
N LEU A 216 -28.04 30.13 -28.26
CA LEU A 216 -29.36 30.76 -28.39
C LEU A 216 -30.40 29.79 -28.94
N ILE A 217 -30.05 28.95 -29.92
CA ILE A 217 -30.94 27.91 -30.45
C ILE A 217 -31.24 26.87 -29.38
N ILE A 218 -30.24 26.41 -28.63
CA ILE A 218 -30.44 25.43 -27.55
C ILE A 218 -31.36 26.02 -26.48
N VAL A 219 -31.09 27.23 -26.00
CA VAL A 219 -31.91 27.88 -24.97
C VAL A 219 -33.31 28.25 -25.49
N GLY A 220 -33.42 28.68 -26.74
CA GLY A 220 -34.68 29.04 -27.37
C GLY A 220 -35.55 27.83 -27.76
N GLY A 221 -34.94 26.68 -28.04
CA GLY A 221 -35.62 25.42 -28.37
C GLY A 221 -35.96 24.56 -27.16
N PHE A 222 -35.40 24.87 -25.99
CA PHE A 222 -35.78 24.26 -24.69
C PHE A 222 -36.90 25.03 -23.97
N ARG A 223 -37.65 25.87 -24.70
CA ARG A 223 -38.88 26.51 -24.24
C ARG A 223 -40.12 25.80 -24.77
#